data_AF-A0AAN9FTZ3-F1
#
_entry.id   AF-A0AAN9FTZ3-F1
#
_cell.length_a   1.000
_cell.length_b   1.000
_cell.length_c   1.000
_cell.angle_alpha   90.00
_cell.angle_beta   90.00
_cell.angle_gamma   90.00
#
_symmetry.space_group_name_H-M   'P 1'
#
loop_
_entity.id
_entity.type
_entity.pdbx_description
1 polymer ?
#
loop_
_entity_poly.entity_id
_entity_poly.type
_entity_poly.pdbx_seq_one_letter_code
_entity_poly.pdbx_strand_id
1 'polypeptide(L)'
;MVQIYTLEDAAHTRCQLLLYRNIENAAAVRQLIMKGQVEASLIKPDMLVDAFQVLVAANKAVRSLNAKKMTTRSVFAEIIYNLSTTKKISDSLTSFGLGDSDTDILAVLLDPDVEEKTKKLKSQIEGEIFPLDQLSTLTNQSKVIEYYKITPEELSISSLLDSVVSRMACKEFFSM
;
A
#
# COMPACT_ATOMS: atom_id res chain seq x y z
N MET A 1 8.52 -7.11 12.96
CA MET A 1 9.29 -5.90 13.35
C MET A 1 8.67 -4.69 12.67
N VAL A 2 8.65 -3.53 13.33
CA VAL A 2 8.11 -2.29 12.77
C VAL A 2 9.22 -1.57 11.99
N GLN A 3 8.98 -1.19 10.74
CA GLN A 3 9.91 -0.36 9.97
C GLN A 3 9.32 1.03 9.76
N ILE A 4 10.09 2.05 10.14
CA ILE A 4 9.73 3.46 10.03
C ILE A 4 10.66 4.09 9.00
N TYR A 5 10.07 4.75 8.02
CA TYR A 5 10.74 5.46 6.95
C TYR A 5 10.37 6.94 7.03
N THR A 6 11.32 7.81 6.74
CA THR A 6 11.03 9.23 6.54
C THR A 6 10.83 9.46 5.06
N LEU A 7 9.68 9.99 4.67
CA LEU A 7 9.41 10.34 3.28
C LEU A 7 10.18 11.61 2.92
N GLU A 8 10.66 11.66 1.68
CA GLU A 8 11.34 12.82 1.10
C GLU A 8 10.34 13.90 0.67
N ASP A 9 9.56 14.41 1.62
CA ASP A 9 8.67 15.55 1.44
C ASP A 9 9.09 16.73 2.32
N ALA A 10 8.54 17.92 2.06
CA ALA A 10 8.91 19.14 2.79
C ALA A 10 8.69 19.01 4.32
N ALA A 11 7.72 18.20 4.74
CA ALA A 11 7.39 17.98 6.15
C ALA A 11 8.14 16.79 6.79
N HIS A 12 8.96 16.05 6.04
CA HIS A 12 9.67 14.85 6.52
C HIS A 12 8.70 13.86 7.19
N THR A 13 7.58 13.59 6.52
CA THR A 13 6.48 12.78 7.03
C THR A 13 6.97 11.37 7.34
N ARG A 14 6.70 10.90 8.56
CA ARG A 14 7.03 9.51 8.94
C ARG A 14 5.99 8.56 8.37
N CYS A 15 6.48 7.55 7.66
CA CYS A 15 5.70 6.45 7.11
C CYS A 15 6.11 5.17 7.82
N GLN A 16 5.15 4.47 8.42
CA GLN A 16 5.41 3.21 9.10
C GLN A 16 4.67 2.07 8.43
N LEU A 17 5.39 0.97 8.25
CA LEU A 17 4.89 -0.25 7.62
C LEU A 17 4.79 -1.36 8.67
N LEU A 18 3.63 -2.02 8.72
CA LEU A 18 3.34 -3.13 9.60
C LEU A 18 2.73 -4.27 8.79
N LEU A 19 3.46 -5.37 8.67
CA LEU A 19 2.97 -6.59 8.04
C LEU A 19 2.32 -7.48 9.09
N TYR A 20 1.10 -7.93 8.85
CA TYR A 20 0.42 -8.92 9.66
C TYR A 20 0.09 -10.15 8.83
N ARG A 21 0.06 -11.29 9.51
CA ARG A 21 -0.27 -12.61 8.97
C ARG A 21 -1.34 -13.28 9.82
N ASN A 22 -2.05 -14.24 9.22
CA ASN A 22 -3.06 -15.06 9.89
C ASN A 22 -4.13 -14.21 10.60
N ILE A 23 -4.62 -13.19 9.90
CA ILE A 23 -5.63 -12.26 10.44
C ILE A 23 -7.00 -12.93 10.41
N GLU A 24 -7.69 -12.91 11.54
CA GLU A 24 -9.02 -13.52 11.68
C GLU A 24 -10.15 -12.49 11.50
N ASN A 25 -9.85 -11.21 11.67
CA ASN A 25 -10.86 -10.14 11.75
C ASN A 25 -10.76 -9.08 10.62
N ALA A 26 -10.27 -9.46 9.43
CA ALA A 26 -10.08 -8.56 8.28
C ALA A 26 -11.33 -7.73 7.94
N ALA A 27 -12.51 -8.35 7.89
CA ALA A 27 -13.77 -7.65 7.62
C ALA A 27 -14.10 -6.57 8.66
N ALA A 28 -13.85 -6.85 9.95
CA ALA A 28 -14.08 -5.89 11.02
C ALA A 28 -13.13 -4.70 10.91
N VAL A 29 -11.83 -4.96 10.69
CA VAL A 29 -10.81 -3.92 10.53
C VAL A 29 -11.10 -3.04 9.31
N ARG A 30 -11.53 -3.62 8.19
CA ARG A 30 -11.96 -2.87 7.01
C ARG A 30 -13.11 -1.92 7.32
N GLN A 31 -14.11 -2.37 8.09
CA GLN A 31 -15.22 -1.51 8.49
C GLN A 31 -14.79 -0.35 9.39
N LEU A 32 -13.81 -0.55 10.28
CA LEU A 32 -13.28 0.53 11.13
C LEU A 32 -12.66 1.66 10.29
N ILE A 33 -11.95 1.30 9.22
CA ILE A 33 -11.37 2.28 8.29
C ILE A 33 -12.45 2.98 7.48
N MET A 34 -13.45 2.24 6.99
CA MET A 34 -14.57 2.85 6.27
C MET A 34 -15.36 3.84 7.13
N LYS A 35 -15.42 3.58 8.45
CA LYS A 35 -16.02 4.49 9.45
C LYS A 35 -15.10 5.63 9.88
N GLY A 36 -13.84 5.66 9.42
CA GLY A 36 -12.85 6.67 9.79
C GLY A 36 -12.35 6.57 11.24
N GLN A 37 -12.54 5.43 11.90
CA GLN A 37 -12.08 5.22 13.28
C GLN A 37 -10.60 4.86 13.35
N VAL A 38 -10.06 4.34 12.25
CA VAL A 38 -8.66 3.96 12.09
C VAL A 38 -8.10 4.66 10.86
N GLU A 39 -7.03 5.43 11.07
CA GLU A 39 -6.30 6.15 10.03
C GLU A 39 -5.09 5.34 9.58
N ALA A 40 -5.35 4.40 8.66
CA ALA A 40 -4.32 3.59 8.05
C ALA A 40 -4.71 3.24 6.60
N SER A 41 -3.71 2.95 5.77
CA SER A 41 -3.93 2.29 4.50
C SER A 41 -3.73 0.79 4.68
N LEU A 42 -4.67 -0.02 4.26
CA LEU A 42 -4.59 -1.47 4.36
C LEU A 42 -4.49 -2.07 2.97
N ILE A 43 -3.36 -2.74 2.73
CA ILE A 43 -2.96 -3.22 1.43
C ILE A 43 -2.75 -4.73 1.52
N LYS A 44 -3.24 -5.48 0.54
CA LYS A 44 -2.96 -6.92 0.46
C LYS A 44 -1.51 -7.16 0.02
N PRO A 45 -0.73 -8.00 0.72
CA PRO A 45 0.67 -8.29 0.38
C PRO A 45 0.87 -9.03 -0.94
N ASP A 46 -0.13 -9.77 -1.43
CA ASP A 46 0.00 -10.59 -2.65
C ASP A 46 0.26 -9.77 -3.92
N MET A 47 -0.15 -8.50 -3.91
CA MET A 47 0.09 -7.54 -4.99
C MET A 47 1.37 -6.71 -4.80
N LEU A 48 2.18 -7.01 -3.77
CA LEU A 48 3.34 -6.20 -3.40
C LEU A 48 4.65 -6.96 -3.60
N VAL A 49 5.48 -6.53 -4.55
CA VAL A 49 6.86 -7.01 -4.76
C VAL A 49 7.84 -6.61 -3.64
N ASP A 50 7.85 -5.33 -3.25
CA ASP A 50 8.78 -4.79 -2.25
C ASP A 50 8.16 -3.62 -1.47
N ALA A 51 8.64 -3.35 -0.26
CA ALA A 51 8.21 -2.20 0.54
C ALA A 51 8.45 -0.87 -0.19
N PHE A 52 9.50 -0.78 -0.99
CA PHE A 52 9.85 0.40 -1.78
C PHE A 52 8.69 0.90 -2.65
N GLN A 53 7.93 0.01 -3.30
CA GLN A 53 6.79 0.43 -4.13
C GLN A 53 5.72 1.15 -3.28
N VAL A 54 5.52 0.74 -2.03
CA VAL A 54 4.55 1.33 -1.11
C VAL A 54 5.04 2.69 -0.66
N LEU A 55 6.34 2.82 -0.42
CA LEU A 55 6.97 4.10 -0.08
C LEU A 55 6.86 5.10 -1.25
N VAL A 56 7.03 4.67 -2.50
CA VAL A 56 6.81 5.51 -3.68
C VAL A 56 5.36 5.98 -3.75
N ALA A 57 4.39 5.07 -3.56
CA ALA A 57 2.98 5.41 -3.56
C ALA A 57 2.60 6.37 -2.41
N ALA A 58 3.15 6.16 -1.22
CA ALA A 58 2.96 7.00 -0.05
C ALA A 58 3.56 8.39 -0.22
N ASN A 59 4.78 8.49 -0.75
CA ASN A 59 5.41 9.77 -1.06
C ASN A 59 4.56 10.55 -2.06
N LYS A 60 4.10 9.91 -3.15
CA LYS A 60 3.21 10.53 -4.13
C LYS A 60 1.88 10.98 -3.50
N ALA A 61 1.30 10.19 -2.60
CA ALA A 61 0.06 10.53 -1.90
C ALA A 61 0.21 11.77 -1.00
N VAL A 62 1.27 11.83 -0.20
CA VAL A 62 1.58 12.97 0.67
C VAL A 62 1.87 14.23 -0.15
N ARG A 63 2.59 14.10 -1.28
CA ARG A 63 2.81 15.23 -2.19
C ARG A 63 1.51 15.75 -2.79
N SER A 64 0.59 14.87 -3.20
CA SER A 64 -0.74 15.26 -3.68
C SER A 64 -1.59 15.91 -2.60
N LEU A 65 -1.50 15.45 -1.35
CA LEU A 65 -2.14 16.07 -0.19
C LEU A 65 -1.63 17.51 0.02
N ASN A 66 -0.31 17.69 0.08
CA ASN A 66 0.33 18.99 0.29
C ASN A 66 0.03 19.97 -0.86
N ALA A 67 -0.05 19.46 -2.09
CA ALA A 67 -0.42 20.25 -3.27
C ALA A 67 -1.95 20.50 -3.40
N LYS A 68 -2.78 19.91 -2.53
CA LYS A 68 -4.26 19.91 -2.60
C LYS A 68 -4.80 19.39 -3.95
N LYS A 69 -4.12 18.40 -4.54
CA LYS A 69 -4.45 17.78 -5.83
C LYS A 69 -4.76 16.27 -5.69
N MET A 70 -5.26 15.84 -4.53
CA MET A 70 -5.67 14.45 -4.33
C MET A 70 -6.86 14.10 -5.22
N THR A 71 -6.85 12.89 -5.75
CA THR A 71 -7.97 12.33 -6.52
C THR A 71 -9.01 11.70 -5.59
N THR A 72 -8.56 11.14 -4.47
CA THR A 72 -9.38 10.46 -3.47
C THR A 72 -9.73 11.37 -2.29
N ARG A 73 -10.59 10.87 -1.40
CA ARG A 73 -11.08 11.62 -0.22
C ARG A 73 -10.16 11.54 1.00
N SER A 74 -9.15 10.67 0.99
CA SER A 74 -8.20 10.51 2.11
C SER A 74 -6.81 10.15 1.59
N VAL A 75 -5.77 10.59 2.29
CA VAL A 75 -4.38 10.26 1.93
C VAL A 75 -4.14 8.75 1.90
N PHE A 76 -4.79 7.99 2.78
CA PHE A 76 -4.66 6.53 2.84
C PHE A 76 -5.29 5.82 1.62
N ALA A 77 -6.40 6.33 1.10
CA ALA A 77 -6.97 5.84 -0.15
C ALA A 77 -6.12 6.26 -1.35
N GLU A 78 -5.50 7.44 -1.29
CA GLU A 78 -4.58 7.92 -2.31
C GLU A 78 -3.33 7.02 -2.44
N ILE A 79 -2.84 6.45 -1.33
CA ILE A 79 -1.75 5.45 -1.35
C ILE A 79 -2.16 4.24 -2.22
N ILE A 80 -3.32 3.65 -1.94
CA ILE A 80 -3.83 2.48 -2.68
C ILE A 80 -4.09 2.85 -4.15
N TYR A 81 -4.63 4.04 -4.38
CA TYR A 81 -4.81 4.58 -5.72
C TYR A 81 -3.48 4.70 -6.46
N ASN A 82 -2.41 5.17 -5.82
CA ASN A 82 -1.10 5.35 -6.46
C ASN A 82 -0.36 4.03 -6.75
N LEU A 83 -0.68 2.93 -6.07
CA LEU A 83 -0.18 1.60 -6.41
C LEU A 83 -0.77 1.08 -7.73
N SER A 84 -2.02 1.44 -8.00
CA SER A 84 -2.76 0.98 -9.17
C SER A 84 -2.43 1.76 -10.44
N THR A 85 -2.46 1.07 -11.58
CA THR A 85 -2.31 1.68 -12.91
C THR A 85 -3.64 2.23 -13.47
N THR A 86 -4.79 1.90 -12.87
CA THR A 86 -6.10 2.39 -13.32
C THR A 86 -6.52 3.70 -12.66
N LYS A 87 -7.19 4.57 -13.42
CA LYS A 87 -7.80 5.81 -12.91
C LYS A 87 -9.08 5.59 -12.10
N LYS A 88 -9.62 4.37 -12.10
CA LYS A 88 -10.79 4.03 -11.30
C LYS A 88 -10.40 3.75 -9.85
N ILE A 89 -10.88 4.60 -8.94
CA ILE A 89 -10.60 4.49 -7.50
C ILE A 89 -11.13 3.15 -6.98
N SER A 90 -12.37 2.77 -7.32
CA SER A 90 -12.98 1.51 -6.87
C SER A 90 -12.19 0.28 -7.29
N ASP A 91 -11.70 0.24 -8.53
CA ASP A 91 -10.89 -0.87 -9.03
C ASP A 91 -9.55 -0.95 -8.29
N SER A 92 -8.95 0.21 -7.98
CA SER A 92 -7.70 0.30 -7.22
C SER A 92 -7.89 -0.23 -5.80
N LEU A 93 -8.96 0.19 -5.12
CA LEU A 93 -9.31 -0.29 -3.78
C LEU A 93 -9.64 -1.77 -3.75
N THR A 94 -10.28 -2.30 -4.80
CA THR A 94 -10.60 -3.74 -4.88
C THR A 94 -9.35 -4.57 -5.16
N SER A 95 -8.47 -4.07 -6.02
CA SER A 95 -7.26 -4.80 -6.45
C SER A 95 -6.20 -4.83 -5.36
N PHE A 96 -5.92 -3.69 -4.71
CA PHE A 96 -4.84 -3.55 -3.73
C PHE A 96 -5.31 -3.41 -2.29
N GLY A 97 -6.53 -2.94 -2.05
CA GLY A 97 -7.05 -2.79 -0.69
C GLY A 97 -7.44 -4.12 -0.07
N LEU A 98 -7.54 -4.14 1.26
CA LEU A 98 -7.98 -5.32 2.02
C LEU A 98 -9.39 -5.79 1.61
N GLY A 99 -9.49 -7.07 1.26
CA GLY A 99 -10.73 -7.82 1.11
C GLY A 99 -11.14 -8.54 2.41
N ASP A 100 -12.40 -8.96 2.48
CA ASP A 100 -12.98 -9.52 3.71
C ASP A 100 -12.45 -10.92 4.06
N SER A 101 -11.89 -11.62 3.08
CA SER A 101 -11.33 -12.98 3.18
C SER A 101 -9.81 -13.02 3.19
N ASP A 102 -9.15 -11.87 3.18
CA ASP A 102 -7.68 -11.81 3.14
C ASP A 102 -7.11 -12.12 4.53
N THR A 103 -6.10 -13.00 4.58
CA THR A 103 -5.45 -13.42 5.84
C THR A 103 -4.18 -12.62 6.14
N ASP A 104 -3.65 -11.91 5.15
CA ASP A 104 -2.39 -11.18 5.26
C ASP A 104 -2.63 -9.72 4.88
N ILE A 105 -2.00 -8.80 5.62
CA ILE A 105 -2.19 -7.36 5.41
C ILE A 105 -0.89 -6.61 5.61
N LEU A 106 -0.66 -5.61 4.77
CA LEU A 106 0.29 -4.56 5.03
C LEU A 106 -0.46 -3.29 5.42
N ALA A 107 -0.28 -2.86 6.66
CA ALA A 107 -0.79 -1.59 7.13
C ALA A 107 0.26 -0.49 6.98
N VAL A 108 -0.16 0.64 6.41
CA VAL A 108 0.65 1.86 6.24
C VAL A 108 0.06 2.96 7.10
N LEU A 109 0.88 3.53 7.97
CA LEU A 109 0.52 4.69 8.79
C LEU A 109 1.39 5.88 8.39
N LEU A 110 0.78 7.06 8.37
CA LEU A 110 1.42 8.35 8.12
C LEU A 110 1.12 9.23 9.33
N ASP A 111 2.14 9.87 9.93
CA ASP A 111 2.05 11.07 10.81
C ASP A 111 3.26 11.22 11.74
N PRO A 112 3.43 12.34 12.48
CA PRO A 112 4.42 12.41 13.56
C PRO A 112 4.07 11.53 14.78
N ASP A 113 2.77 11.35 15.10
CA ASP A 113 2.26 10.56 16.24
C ASP A 113 2.00 9.08 15.91
N VAL A 114 2.85 8.49 15.06
CA VAL A 114 2.66 7.11 14.59
C VAL A 114 2.54 6.12 15.75
N GLU A 115 3.18 6.39 16.88
CA GLU A 115 3.30 5.44 17.98
C GLU A 115 1.95 5.17 18.68
N GLU A 116 1.12 6.20 18.88
CA GLU A 116 -0.22 6.02 19.47
C GLU A 116 -1.17 5.35 18.47
N LYS A 117 -1.15 5.78 17.20
CA LYS A 117 -1.95 5.17 16.12
C LYS A 117 -1.58 3.72 15.90
N THR A 118 -0.30 3.39 16.01
CA THR A 118 0.22 2.02 15.94
C THR A 118 -0.31 1.16 17.07
N LYS A 119 -0.31 1.66 18.31
CA LYS A 119 -0.87 0.91 19.46
C LYS A 119 -2.35 0.64 19.26
N LYS A 120 -3.12 1.65 18.84
CA LYS A 120 -4.55 1.49 18.52
C LYS A 120 -4.76 0.47 17.40
N LEU A 121 -3.98 0.54 16.32
CA LEU A 121 -4.11 -0.41 15.21
C LEU A 121 -3.78 -1.85 15.66
N LYS A 122 -2.69 -2.02 16.42
CA LYS A 122 -2.28 -3.33 16.95
C LYS A 122 -3.33 -3.96 17.86
N SER A 123 -4.08 -3.16 18.62
CA SER A 123 -5.15 -3.69 19.47
C SER A 123 -6.45 -4.01 18.72
N GLN A 124 -6.57 -3.59 17.46
CA GLN A 124 -7.76 -3.82 16.62
C GLN A 124 -7.56 -4.95 15.61
N ILE A 125 -6.32 -5.29 15.25
CA ILE A 125 -6.01 -6.38 14.33
C ILE A 125 -5.75 -7.66 15.14
N GLU A 126 -6.56 -8.69 14.90
CA GLU A 126 -6.38 -10.02 15.47
C GLU A 126 -5.53 -10.84 14.49
N GLY A 127 -4.20 -10.74 14.64
CA GLY A 127 -3.23 -11.44 13.81
C GLY A 127 -1.80 -11.26 14.32
N GLU A 128 -0.85 -11.90 13.65
CA GLU A 128 0.55 -11.92 14.07
C GLU A 128 1.38 -10.89 13.28
N ILE A 129 2.20 -10.10 13.96
CA ILE A 129 3.11 -9.17 13.29
C ILE A 129 4.27 -9.96 12.68
N PHE A 130 4.43 -9.83 11.37
CA PHE A 130 5.46 -10.52 10.61
C PHE A 130 6.60 -9.56 10.21
N PRO A 131 7.85 -10.03 10.00
CA PRO A 131 8.94 -9.19 9.51
C PRO A 131 8.69 -8.71 8.07
N LEU A 132 8.88 -7.42 7.80
CA LEU A 132 8.66 -6.85 6.46
C LEU A 132 9.63 -7.41 5.42
N ASP A 133 10.81 -7.86 5.84
CA ASP A 133 11.82 -8.46 4.95
C ASP A 133 11.31 -9.75 4.26
N GLN A 134 10.23 -10.35 4.80
CA GLN A 134 9.58 -11.51 4.21
C GLN A 134 8.38 -11.16 3.32
N LEU A 135 8.13 -9.87 3.04
CA LEU A 135 7.03 -9.44 2.16
C LEU A 135 7.09 -10.13 0.78
N SER A 136 8.30 -10.27 0.22
CA SER A 136 8.56 -10.94 -1.05
C SER A 136 8.09 -12.41 -1.09
N THR A 137 7.98 -13.05 0.07
CA THR A 137 7.48 -14.44 0.19
C THR A 137 5.95 -14.54 0.09
N LEU A 138 5.24 -13.43 0.36
CA LEU A 138 3.79 -13.34 0.26
C LEU A 138 3.33 -12.83 -1.12
N THR A 139 4.25 -12.24 -1.89
CA THR A 139 3.98 -11.74 -3.24
C THR A 139 3.54 -12.85 -4.18
N ASN A 140 2.42 -12.64 -4.87
CA ASN A 140 2.05 -13.46 -6.02
C ASN A 140 2.59 -12.83 -7.30
N GLN A 141 3.80 -13.23 -7.69
CA GLN A 141 4.47 -12.64 -8.86
C GLN A 141 3.66 -12.79 -10.15
N SER A 142 2.96 -13.91 -10.35
CA SER A 142 2.11 -14.12 -11.54
C SER A 142 0.98 -13.09 -11.62
N LYS A 143 0.27 -12.84 -10.51
CA LYS A 143 -0.77 -11.81 -10.44
C LYS A 143 -0.21 -10.41 -10.69
N VAL A 144 0.96 -10.09 -10.13
CA VAL A 144 1.62 -8.79 -10.32
C VAL A 144 1.98 -8.59 -11.79
N ILE A 145 2.63 -9.58 -12.42
CA ILE A 145 3.02 -9.54 -13.83
C ILE A 145 1.79 -9.33 -14.72
N GLU A 146 0.71 -10.08 -14.47
CA GLU A 146 -0.55 -9.96 -15.20
C GLU A 146 -1.18 -8.57 -15.03
N TYR A 147 -1.28 -8.08 -13.80
CA TYR A 147 -1.91 -6.80 -13.48
C TYR A 147 -1.18 -5.61 -14.11
N TYR A 148 0.15 -5.58 -13.97
CA TYR A 148 0.99 -4.51 -14.53
C TYR A 148 1.33 -4.73 -16.01
N LYS A 149 0.85 -5.82 -16.62
CA LYS A 149 1.07 -6.19 -18.02
C LYS A 149 2.55 -6.22 -18.40
N ILE A 150 3.37 -6.80 -17.52
CA ILE A 150 4.83 -6.88 -17.69
C ILE A 150 5.13 -8.05 -18.62
N THR A 151 5.95 -7.83 -19.65
CA THR A 151 6.29 -8.89 -20.61
C THR A 151 7.54 -9.66 -20.20
N PRO A 152 7.71 -10.92 -20.64
CA PRO A 152 8.92 -11.69 -20.36
C PRO A 152 10.20 -11.04 -20.91
N GLU A 153 10.11 -10.35 -22.05
CA GLU A 153 11.24 -9.61 -22.63
C GLU A 153 11.65 -8.45 -21.74
N GLU A 154 10.70 -7.75 -21.12
CA GLU A 154 10.97 -6.68 -20.15
C GLU A 154 11.74 -7.22 -18.94
N LEU A 155 11.29 -8.36 -18.39
CA LEU A 155 11.97 -9.02 -17.27
C LEU A 155 13.37 -9.56 -17.59
N SER A 156 13.74 -9.64 -18.87
CA SER A 156 15.10 -10.02 -19.28
C SER A 156 16.11 -8.87 -19.14
N ILE A 157 15.64 -7.62 -19.05
CA ILE A 157 16.46 -6.40 -19.01
C ILE A 157 16.22 -5.53 -17.77
N SER A 158 15.09 -5.68 -17.09
CA SER A 158 14.76 -4.96 -15.85
C SER A 158 14.26 -5.89 -14.74
N SER A 159 14.32 -5.42 -13.49
CA SER A 159 13.71 -6.14 -12.38
C SER A 159 12.19 -5.96 -12.37
N LEU A 160 11.47 -6.93 -11.78
CA LEU A 160 10.03 -6.84 -11.60
C LEU A 160 9.64 -5.56 -10.82
N LEU A 161 10.41 -5.19 -9.81
CA LEU A 161 10.17 -4.00 -9.01
C LEU A 161 10.30 -2.72 -9.85
N ASP A 162 11.34 -2.60 -10.67
CA ASP A 162 11.56 -1.42 -11.52
C ASP A 162 10.44 -1.27 -12.54
N SER A 163 10.02 -2.38 -13.16
CA SER A 163 8.87 -2.41 -14.07
C SER A 163 7.59 -1.94 -13.37
N VAL A 164 7.29 -2.44 -12.17
CA VAL A 164 6.11 -2.04 -11.38
C VAL A 164 6.15 -0.54 -11.06
N VAL A 165 7.26 -0.04 -10.50
CA VAL A 165 7.41 1.37 -10.12
C VAL A 165 7.31 2.29 -11.33
N SER A 166 7.88 1.88 -12.48
CA SER A 166 7.77 2.60 -13.75
C SER A 166 6.31 2.72 -14.20
N ARG A 167 5.54 1.63 -14.16
CA ARG A 167 4.11 1.63 -14.52
C ARG A 167 3.29 2.50 -13.58
N MET A 168 3.57 2.46 -12.27
CA MET A 168 2.93 3.34 -11.27
C MET A 168 3.20 4.82 -11.55
N ALA A 169 4.44 5.17 -11.90
CA ALA A 169 4.82 6.54 -12.23
C ALA A 169 4.11 7.03 -13.50
N CYS A 170 3.98 6.16 -14.50
CA CYS A 170 3.38 6.48 -15.79
C CYS A 170 1.85 6.39 -15.83
N LYS A 171 1.17 6.20 -14.70
CA LYS A 171 -0.30 6.13 -14.59
C LYS A 171 -1.03 7.25 -15.34
N GLU A 172 -0.47 8.46 -15.34
CA GLU A 172 -1.08 9.61 -16.03
C GLU A 172 -0.95 9.57 -17.55
N PHE A 173 0.02 8.82 -18.09
CA PHE A 173 0.31 8.75 -19.51
C PHE A 173 -0.37 7.56 -20.21
N PHE A 174 -0.57 6.45 -19.50
CA PHE A 174 -1.16 5.23 -20.06
C PHE A 174 -2.69 5.19 -20.08
N SER A 175 -3.37 6.26 -19.64
CA SER A 175 -4.83 6.31 -19.56
C SER A 175 -5.53 6.74 -20.86
N MET A 176 -4.96 6.43 -22.02
CA MET A 176 -5.57 6.75 -23.31
C MET A 176 -6.52 5.65 -23.76
#